data_AF-A0A930VBH2-F1
#
_entry.id   AF-A0A930VBH2-F1
#
_cell.length_a   1.000
_cell.length_b   1.000
_cell.length_c   1.000
_cell.angle_alpha   90.00
_cell.angle_beta   90.00
_cell.angle_gamma   90.00
#
_symmetry.space_group_name_H-M   'P 1'
#
loop_
_entity.id
_entity.type
_entity.pdbx_description
1 polymer ?
#
loop_
_entity_poly.entity_id
_entity_poly.type
_entity_poly.pdbx_seq_one_letter_code
_entity_poly.pdbx_strand_id
1 'polypeptide(L)'
;MTKQTAFWDDLARDLEDPEFLREYVVESMRIATIDQVVNAIDDAREAAGLSKAELARAIQKEPATIRRLLSSDNSNPTLGTLAEVAAALGLRITVEPIPKAERGQITQPLLEGRAADPKKLARHLDKLRTSKAKVPA
;
A
#
# COMPACT_ATOMS: atom_id res chain seq x y z
N MET A 1 0.18 0.65 -33.10
CA MET A 1 1.08 1.09 -32.01
C MET A 1 0.40 0.74 -30.69
N THR A 2 1.15 0.11 -29.79
CA THR A 2 0.68 -0.67 -28.63
C THR A 2 0.01 0.19 -27.57
N LYS A 3 -1.25 -0.10 -27.19
CA LYS A 3 -2.03 0.64 -26.16
C LYS A 3 -1.26 0.91 -24.85
N GLN A 4 -0.33 0.03 -24.50
CA GLN A 4 0.48 0.14 -23.28
C GLN A 4 1.44 1.35 -23.30
N THR A 5 2.00 1.73 -24.46
CA THR A 5 2.89 2.91 -24.52
C THR A 5 2.12 4.21 -24.39
N ALA A 6 0.93 4.31 -24.99
CA ALA A 6 0.08 5.49 -24.91
C ALA A 6 -0.34 5.81 -23.46
N PHE A 7 -0.75 4.80 -22.69
CA PHE A 7 -1.09 4.99 -21.27
C PHE A 7 0.05 5.62 -20.46
N TRP A 8 1.28 5.11 -20.62
CA TRP A 8 2.44 5.64 -19.89
C TRP A 8 2.80 7.05 -20.33
N ASP A 9 2.62 7.37 -21.61
CA ASP A 9 2.88 8.70 -22.15
C ASP A 9 1.84 9.72 -21.66
N ASP A 10 0.58 9.31 -21.52
CA ASP A 10 -0.50 10.13 -20.96
C ASP A 10 -0.26 10.41 -19.47
N LEU A 11 -0.05 9.36 -18.67
CA LEU A 11 0.23 9.50 -17.24
C LEU A 11 1.50 10.32 -16.99
N ALA A 12 2.55 10.15 -17.80
CA ALA A 12 3.76 10.94 -17.67
C ALA A 12 3.53 12.44 -17.91
N ARG A 13 2.62 12.80 -18.82
CA ARG A 13 2.22 14.20 -19.05
C ARG A 13 1.42 14.75 -17.87
N ASP A 14 0.50 13.96 -17.32
CA ASP A 14 -0.28 14.38 -16.14
C ASP A 14 0.64 14.61 -14.93
N LEU A 15 1.68 13.79 -14.76
CA LEU A 15 2.70 13.93 -13.71
C LEU A 15 3.60 15.17 -13.86
N GLU A 16 3.50 15.94 -14.96
CA GLU A 16 4.17 17.24 -15.06
C GLU A 16 3.43 18.32 -14.27
N ASP A 17 2.14 18.13 -13.97
CA ASP A 17 1.38 19.00 -13.10
C ASP A 17 1.74 18.74 -11.61
N PRO A 18 2.21 19.75 -10.86
CA PRO A 18 2.66 19.57 -9.48
C PRO A 18 1.57 19.16 -8.48
N GLU A 19 0.30 19.46 -8.74
CA GLU A 19 -0.82 19.08 -7.88
C GLU A 19 -1.14 17.61 -8.11
N PHE A 20 -1.39 17.23 -9.36
CA PHE A 20 -1.63 15.85 -9.76
C PHE A 20 -0.49 14.91 -9.37
N LEU A 21 0.77 15.33 -9.57
CA LEU A 21 1.94 14.53 -9.16
C LEU A 21 1.90 14.20 -7.67
N ARG A 22 1.61 15.20 -6.82
CA ARG A 22 1.62 14.99 -5.36
C ARG A 22 0.48 14.07 -4.95
N GLU A 23 -0.72 14.30 -5.46
CA GLU A 23 -1.88 13.45 -5.18
C GLU A 23 -1.62 12.01 -5.62
N TYR A 24 -1.14 11.83 -6.85
CA TYR A 24 -0.90 10.51 -7.42
C TYR A 24 0.18 9.73 -6.65
N VAL A 25 1.28 10.39 -6.25
CA VAL A 25 2.34 9.77 -5.46
C VAL A 25 1.83 9.42 -4.06
N VAL A 26 1.13 10.33 -3.37
CA VAL A 26 0.58 10.08 -2.03
C VAL A 26 -0.38 8.91 -2.06
N GLU A 27 -1.32 8.88 -3.00
CA GLU A 27 -2.32 7.82 -3.06
C GLU A 27 -1.71 6.48 -3.43
N SER A 28 -0.74 6.46 -4.36
CA SER A 28 0.01 5.25 -4.70
C SER A 28 0.73 4.68 -3.48
N MET A 29 1.39 5.53 -2.69
CA MET A 29 2.07 5.12 -1.46
C MET A 29 1.10 4.64 -0.39
N ARG A 30 -0.04 5.31 -0.24
CA ARG A 30 -1.07 4.94 0.72
C ARG A 30 -1.61 3.55 0.43
N ILE A 31 -2.01 3.29 -0.81
CA ILE A 31 -2.55 1.99 -1.25
C ILE A 31 -1.55 0.89 -0.95
N ALA A 32 -0.31 1.02 -1.45
CA ALA A 32 0.69 -0.03 -1.26
C ALA A 32 1.03 -0.26 0.22
N THR A 33 1.07 0.79 1.04
CA THR A 33 1.33 0.66 2.48
C THR A 33 0.21 -0.10 3.18
N ILE A 34 -1.05 0.23 2.90
CA ILE A 34 -2.20 -0.46 3.49
C ILE A 34 -2.19 -1.93 3.06
N ASP A 35 -2.03 -2.21 1.77
CA ASP A 35 -1.99 -3.57 1.24
C ASP A 35 -0.86 -4.38 1.87
N GLN A 36 0.35 -3.80 1.99
CA GLN A 36 1.48 -4.48 2.59
C GLN A 36 1.20 -4.85 4.06
N VAL A 37 0.68 -3.91 4.86
CA VAL A 37 0.44 -4.13 6.29
C VAL A 37 -0.73 -5.10 6.50
N VAL A 38 -1.84 -4.95 5.79
CA VAL A 38 -3.01 -5.84 5.90
C VAL A 38 -2.63 -7.26 5.53
N ASN A 39 -1.91 -7.44 4.43
CA ASN A 39 -1.49 -8.77 4.01
C ASN A 39 -0.49 -9.39 4.99
N ALA A 40 0.49 -8.62 5.50
CA ALA A 40 1.43 -9.14 6.51
C ALA A 40 0.71 -9.58 7.80
N ILE A 41 -0.36 -8.88 8.19
CA ILE A 41 -1.21 -9.26 9.31
C ILE A 41 -2.01 -10.54 8.99
N ASP A 42 -2.56 -10.68 7.78
CA ASP A 42 -3.30 -11.89 7.39
C ASP A 42 -2.37 -13.10 7.32
N ASP A 43 -1.19 -12.95 6.71
CA ASP A 43 -0.13 -13.97 6.64
C ASP A 43 0.26 -14.45 8.06
N ALA A 44 0.46 -13.51 9.00
CA ALA A 44 0.79 -13.84 10.38
C ALA A 44 -0.37 -14.50 11.15
N ARG A 45 -1.62 -14.09 10.87
CA ARG A 45 -2.82 -14.76 11.40
C ARG A 45 -2.85 -16.22 10.95
N GLU A 46 -2.60 -16.49 9.67
CA GLU A 46 -2.58 -17.84 9.11
C GLU A 46 -1.47 -18.69 9.71
N ALA A 47 -0.26 -18.13 9.86
CA ALA A 47 0.85 -18.80 10.53
C ALA A 47 0.55 -19.13 12.00
N ALA A 48 -0.25 -18.30 12.68
CA ALA A 48 -0.72 -18.54 14.05
C ALA A 48 -1.90 -19.53 14.13
N GLY A 49 -2.43 -20.01 13.00
CA GLY A 49 -3.57 -20.93 12.96
C GLY A 49 -4.90 -20.32 13.44
N LEU A 50 -5.00 -18.99 13.49
CA LEU A 50 -6.19 -18.30 13.99
C LEU A 50 -7.18 -18.05 12.86
N SER A 51 -8.46 -18.34 13.08
CA SER A 51 -9.53 -17.86 12.20
C SER A 51 -9.73 -16.34 12.35
N LYS A 52 -10.31 -15.72 11.32
CA LYS A 52 -10.69 -14.29 11.36
C LYS A 52 -11.66 -13.98 12.53
N ALA A 53 -12.48 -14.94 12.94
CA ALA A 53 -13.41 -14.79 14.05
C ALA A 53 -12.71 -14.89 15.42
N GLU A 54 -11.74 -15.79 15.58
CA GLU A 54 -10.94 -15.90 16.81
C GLU A 54 -10.11 -14.64 17.03
N LEU A 55 -9.46 -14.15 15.97
CA LEU A 55 -8.73 -12.88 16.01
C LEU A 55 -9.63 -11.72 16.43
N ALA A 56 -10.85 -11.63 15.88
CA ALA A 56 -11.81 -10.60 16.27
C ALA A 56 -12.17 -10.66 17.76
N ARG A 57 -12.40 -11.86 18.30
CA ARG A 57 -12.72 -12.05 19.72
C ARG A 57 -11.54 -11.66 20.61
N ALA A 58 -10.30 -11.97 20.21
CA ALA A 58 -9.10 -11.64 20.97
C ALA A 58 -8.96 -10.12 21.23
N ILE A 59 -9.44 -9.29 20.31
CA ILE A 59 -9.42 -7.82 20.43
C ILE A 59 -10.80 -7.20 20.69
N GLN A 60 -11.77 -8.01 21.12
CA GLN A 60 -13.14 -7.56 21.44
C GLN A 60 -13.82 -6.77 20.30
N LYS A 61 -13.63 -7.21 19.05
CA LYS A 61 -14.28 -6.64 17.87
C LYS A 61 -15.27 -7.62 17.26
N GLU A 62 -16.21 -7.07 16.49
CA GLU A 62 -17.13 -7.86 15.69
C GLU A 62 -16.40 -8.67 14.60
N PRO A 63 -16.68 -9.98 14.43
CA PRO A 63 -16.07 -10.80 13.37
C PRO A 63 -16.26 -10.24 11.95
N ALA A 64 -17.36 -9.52 11.68
CA ALA A 64 -17.59 -8.88 10.40
C ALA A 64 -16.55 -7.77 10.09
N THR A 65 -16.08 -7.06 11.11
CA THR A 65 -15.05 -6.02 10.98
C THR A 65 -13.73 -6.62 10.51
N ILE A 66 -13.31 -7.74 11.10
CA ILE A 66 -12.06 -8.42 10.73
C ILE A 66 -12.16 -9.11 9.39
N ARG A 67 -13.33 -9.69 9.05
CA ARG A 67 -13.55 -10.19 7.69
C ARG A 67 -13.43 -9.09 6.65
N ARG A 68 -14.06 -7.92 6.88
CA ARG A 68 -13.94 -6.79 5.95
C ARG A 68 -12.48 -6.31 5.85
N LEU A 69 -11.78 -6.20 6.97
CA LEU A 69 -10.36 -5.82 7.01
C LEU A 69 -9.49 -6.74 6.14
N LEU A 70 -9.64 -8.06 6.29
CA LEU A 70 -8.74 -9.06 5.71
C LEU A 70 -9.25 -9.68 4.40
N SER A 71 -10.39 -9.24 3.86
CA SER A 71 -10.98 -9.81 2.64
C SER A 71 -11.36 -8.76 1.61
N SER A 72 -11.17 -7.46 1.87
CA SER A 72 -11.52 -6.41 0.90
C SER A 72 -10.28 -5.86 0.21
N ASP A 73 -10.32 -5.85 -1.12
CA ASP A 73 -9.28 -5.28 -1.99
C ASP A 73 -9.13 -3.75 -1.80
N ASN A 74 -10.08 -3.10 -1.14
CA ASN A 74 -10.12 -1.65 -0.90
C ASN A 74 -10.36 -1.32 0.57
N SER A 75 -9.80 -2.11 1.49
CA SER A 75 -9.92 -1.82 2.91
C SER A 75 -9.25 -0.47 3.23
N ASN A 76 -9.90 0.39 4.00
CA ASN A 76 -9.30 1.64 4.51
C ASN A 76 -9.31 1.63 6.05
N PRO A 77 -8.52 0.74 6.68
CA PRO A 77 -8.46 0.67 8.14
C PRO A 77 -7.76 1.89 8.74
N THR A 78 -8.10 2.17 9.99
CA THR A 78 -7.32 3.13 10.79
C THR A 78 -6.03 2.46 11.28
N LEU A 79 -4.97 3.26 11.46
CA LEU A 79 -3.72 2.76 12.07
C LEU A 79 -3.96 2.12 13.44
N GLY A 80 -4.88 2.67 14.25
CA GLY A 80 -5.27 2.09 15.53
C GLY A 80 -5.83 0.68 15.39
N THR A 81 -6.71 0.44 14.40
CA THR A 81 -7.24 -0.91 14.14
C THR A 81 -6.13 -1.87 13.75
N LEU A 82 -5.20 -1.45 12.88
CA LEU A 82 -4.06 -2.28 12.47
C LEU A 82 -3.17 -2.61 13.67
N ALA A 83 -2.91 -1.65 14.55
CA ALA A 83 -2.10 -1.85 15.76
C ALA A 83 -2.76 -2.81 16.76
N GLU A 84 -4.07 -2.69 16.99
CA GLU A 84 -4.83 -3.62 17.84
C GLU A 84 -4.72 -5.06 17.32
N VAL A 85 -4.94 -5.27 16.02
CA VAL A 85 -4.87 -6.60 15.39
C VAL A 85 -3.44 -7.15 15.43
N ALA A 86 -2.44 -6.31 15.13
CA ALA A 86 -1.04 -6.70 15.20
C ALA A 86 -0.65 -7.16 16.62
N ALA A 87 -1.10 -6.45 17.67
CA ALA A 87 -0.81 -6.81 19.05
C ALA A 87 -1.34 -8.20 19.43
N ALA A 88 -2.54 -8.57 18.96
CA ALA A 88 -3.10 -9.90 19.18
C ALA A 88 -2.31 -11.03 18.51
N LEU A 89 -1.51 -10.70 17.49
CA LEU A 89 -0.62 -11.62 16.79
C LEU A 89 0.84 -11.55 17.29
N GLY A 90 1.11 -10.79 18.36
CA GLY A 90 2.47 -10.59 18.87
C GLY A 90 3.35 -9.70 17.96
N LEU A 91 2.73 -8.91 17.09
CA LEU A 91 3.39 -8.01 16.16
C LEU A 91 3.33 -6.55 16.63
N ARG A 92 4.20 -5.72 16.07
CA ARG A 92 4.18 -4.27 16.22
C ARG A 92 4.38 -3.60 14.86
N ILE A 93 3.78 -2.43 14.69
CA ILE A 93 3.99 -1.59 13.51
C ILE A 93 5.13 -0.61 13.80
N THR A 94 6.08 -0.49 12.88
CA THR A 94 7.25 0.39 13.01
C THR A 94 7.39 1.28 11.78
N VAL A 95 7.98 2.46 11.97
CA VAL A 95 8.41 3.32 10.86
C VAL A 95 9.89 3.06 10.60
N GLU A 96 10.24 2.84 9.34
CA GLU A 96 11.62 2.69 8.89
C GLU A 96 11.98 3.75 7.83
N PRO A 97 13.26 4.12 7.69
CA PRO A 97 13.67 5.04 6.65
C PRO A 97 13.48 4.43 5.25
N ILE A 98 12.79 5.14 4.35
CA ILE A 98 12.77 4.78 2.93
C ILE A 98 14.21 4.70 2.40
N PRO A 99 14.62 3.65 1.67
CA PRO A 99 15.94 3.54 1.08
C PRO A 99 16.30 4.74 0.19
N LYS A 100 17.56 5.21 0.23
CA LYS A 100 17.99 6.40 -0.53
C LYS A 100 17.68 6.30 -2.03
N ALA A 101 17.81 5.11 -2.63
CA ALA A 101 17.52 4.86 -4.04
C ALA A 101 16.05 5.08 -4.41
N GLU A 102 15.15 4.90 -3.44
CA GLU A 102 13.70 5.01 -3.63
C GLU A 102 13.20 6.42 -3.31
N ARG A 103 13.86 7.15 -2.40
CA ARG A 103 13.52 8.55 -2.07
C ARG A 103 13.50 9.46 -3.30
N GLY A 104 14.34 9.22 -4.31
CA GLY A 104 14.34 9.99 -5.55
C GLY A 104 13.08 9.82 -6.40
N GLN A 105 12.30 8.76 -6.17
CA GLN A 105 11.07 8.44 -6.90
C GLN A 105 9.80 8.68 -6.05
N ILE A 106 9.93 8.93 -4.75
CA ILE A 106 8.78 9.16 -3.86
C ILE A 106 8.95 10.48 -3.13
N THR A 107 9.95 10.57 -2.26
CA THR A 107 10.16 11.71 -1.37
C THR A 107 10.50 12.98 -2.14
N GLN A 108 11.42 12.91 -3.09
CA GLN A 108 11.86 14.10 -3.82
C GLN A 108 10.74 14.69 -4.69
N PRO A 109 9.99 13.88 -5.49
CA PRO A 109 8.84 14.39 -6.24
C PRO A 109 7.80 15.07 -5.34
N LEU A 110 7.49 14.51 -4.17
CA LEU A 110 6.55 15.11 -3.22
C LEU A 110 6.99 16.50 -2.72
N LEU A 111 8.26 16.61 -2.36
CA LEU A 111 8.83 17.86 -1.83
C LEU A 111 8.97 18.93 -2.92
N GLU A 112 9.48 18.55 -4.09
CA GLU A 112 9.77 19.48 -5.17
C GLU A 112 8.55 19.80 -6.05
N GLY A 113 7.52 18.95 -6.05
CA GLY A 113 6.38 19.07 -6.96
C GLY A 113 6.72 18.77 -8.41
N ARG A 114 7.81 18.05 -8.68
CA ARG A 114 8.24 17.66 -10.03
C ARG A 114 9.06 16.37 -9.99
N ALA A 115 8.99 15.60 -11.06
CA ALA A 115 9.83 14.43 -11.26
C ALA A 115 10.92 14.71 -12.30
N ALA A 116 12.14 14.26 -12.05
CA ALA A 116 13.21 14.34 -13.06
C ALA A 116 12.92 13.45 -14.29
N ASP A 117 12.17 12.36 -14.09
CA ASP A 117 11.72 11.46 -15.15
C ASP A 117 10.29 10.97 -14.81
N PRO A 118 9.25 11.66 -15.33
CA PRO A 118 7.85 11.29 -15.08
C PRO A 118 7.48 9.89 -15.57
N LYS A 119 8.09 9.39 -16.66
CA LYS A 119 7.83 8.03 -17.17
C LYS A 119 8.39 6.96 -16.23
N LYS A 120 9.60 7.19 -15.71
CA LYS A 120 10.18 6.30 -14.69
C LYS A 120 9.38 6.33 -13.40
N LEU A 121 8.92 7.51 -12.97
CA LEU A 121 8.04 7.65 -11.81
C LEU A 121 6.74 6.85 -12.01
N ALA A 122 6.04 7.04 -13.12
CA ALA A 122 4.81 6.33 -13.43
C ALA A 122 4.97 4.80 -13.35
N ARG A 123 6.01 4.24 -13.97
CA ARG A 123 6.30 2.81 -13.92
C ARG A 123 6.65 2.31 -12.52
N HIS A 124 7.35 3.13 -11.74
CA HIS A 124 7.72 2.78 -10.36
C HIS A 124 6.47 2.70 -9.47
N LEU A 125 5.59 3.69 -9.54
CA LEU A 125 4.35 3.73 -8.76
C LEU A 125 3.39 2.60 -9.16
N ASP A 126 3.29 2.28 -10.45
CA ASP A 126 2.52 1.13 -10.89
C ASP A 126 3.10 -0.20 -10.39
N LYS A 127 4.43 -0.37 -10.45
CA LYS A 127 5.08 -1.55 -9.88
C LYS A 127 4.82 -1.66 -8.38
N LEU A 128 4.88 -0.55 -7.66
CA LEU A 128 4.60 -0.49 -6.23
C LEU A 128 3.17 -0.95 -5.92
N ARG A 129 2.17 -0.46 -6.69
CA ARG A 129 0.76 -0.87 -6.60
C ARG A 129 0.49 -2.32 -7.02
N THR A 130 1.24 -2.85 -7.99
CA THR A 130 1.00 -4.19 -8.56
C THR A 130 1.85 -5.29 -7.91
N SER A 131 2.86 -4.93 -7.11
CA SER A 131 3.87 -5.86 -6.57
C SER A 131 3.30 -7.00 -5.72
N LYS A 132 2.04 -6.94 -5.27
CA LYS A 132 1.35 -8.05 -4.60
C LYS A 132 0.15 -8.66 -5.36
N ALA A 133 -0.10 -8.31 -6.63
CA ALA A 133 -1.02 -9.10 -7.47
C ALA A 133 -0.47 -10.49 -7.84
N LYS A 134 0.80 -10.78 -7.50
CA LYS A 134 1.46 -12.08 -7.65
C LYS A 134 2.06 -12.55 -6.32
N VAL A 135 1.23 -13.04 -5.42
CA VAL A 135 1.65 -14.15 -4.55
C VAL A 135 0.82 -15.35 -5.01
N PRO A 136 1.40 -16.29 -5.79
CA PRO A 136 0.70 -17.50 -6.15
C PRO A 136 0.57 -18.39 -4.90
N ALA A 137 -0.65 -18.92 -4.74
CA ALA A 137 -1.14 -20.06 -3.94
C ALA A 137 -0.25 -20.61 -2.81
#